data_AF-V4PT19-F1
#
_entry.id   AF-V4PT19-F1
#
_cell.length_a   1.000
_cell.length_b   1.000
_cell.length_c   1.000
_cell.angle_alpha   90.00
_cell.angle_beta   90.00
_cell.angle_gamma   90.00
#
_symmetry.space_group_name_H-M   'P 1'
#
loop_
_entity.id
_entity.type
_entity.pdbx_description
1 polymer ?
#
loop_
_entity_poly.entity_id
_entity_poly.type
_entity_poly.pdbx_seq_one_letter_code
_entity_poly.pdbx_strand_id
1 'polypeptide(L)'
;MAIGNIVMIVLGLLAILLGWLMFASVKFRAWTMSYGRGAMWTKLLGERRADWATRFIFGPVCLIFGALMVVVSAFGGPIRA
;
A
#
# COMPACT_ATOMS: atom_id res chain seq x y z
N MET A 1 -15.39 1.76 20.41
CA MET A 1 -14.82 2.08 19.08
C MET A 1 -15.85 1.66 18.04
N ALA A 2 -16.20 2.53 17.09
CA ALA A 2 -17.15 2.15 16.04
C ALA A 2 -16.53 1.06 15.15
N ILE A 3 -17.36 0.14 14.61
CA ILE A 3 -16.90 -0.91 13.68
C ILE A 3 -16.13 -0.30 12.50
N GLY A 4 -16.54 0.88 12.02
CA GLY A 4 -15.83 1.63 10.98
C GLY A 4 -14.37 1.93 11.32
N ASN A 5 -14.06 2.34 12.56
CA ASN A 5 -12.68 2.62 12.98
C ASN A 5 -11.82 1.35 12.97
N ILE A 6 -12.39 0.20 13.40
CA ILE A 6 -11.66 -1.08 13.41
C ILE A 6 -11.31 -1.52 11.99
N VAL A 7 -12.28 -1.45 11.06
CA VAL A 7 -12.05 -1.78 9.65
C VAL A 7 -10.95 -0.90 9.04
N MET A 8 -10.97 0.40 9.34
CA MET A 8 -9.98 1.35 8.83
C MET A 8 -8.58 1.09 9.41
N ILE A 9 -8.47 0.71 10.68
CA ILE A 9 -7.18 0.30 11.27
C ILE A 9 -6.65 -0.96 10.57
N VAL A 10 -7.49 -1.97 10.33
CA VAL A 10 -7.07 -3.20 9.65
C VAL A 10 -6.61 -2.91 8.23
N LEU A 11 -7.37 -2.11 7.47
CA LEU A 11 -6.99 -1.69 6.11
C LEU A 11 -5.68 -0.88 6.11
N GLY A 12 -5.50 0.02 7.09
CA GLY A 12 -4.28 0.79 7.23
C GLY A 12 -3.06 -0.09 7.53
N LEU A 13 -3.20 -1.08 8.42
CA LEU A 13 -2.13 -2.05 8.70
C LEU A 13 -1.80 -2.91 7.48
N LEU A 14 -2.80 -3.35 6.71
CA LEU A 14 -2.59 -4.08 5.46
C LEU A 14 -1.86 -3.21 4.43
N ALA A 15 -2.19 -1.93 4.31
CA ALA A 15 -1.50 -1.01 3.40
C ALA A 15 -0.03 -0.80 3.82
N ILE A 16 0.24 -0.68 5.12
CA ILE A 16 1.61 -0.61 5.65
C ILE A 16 2.38 -1.88 5.31
N LEU A 17 1.78 -3.05 5.55
CA LEU A 17 2.40 -4.34 5.25
C LEU A 17 2.71 -4.46 3.74
N LEU A 18 1.79 -4.02 2.89
CA LEU A 18 1.96 -4.06 1.44
C LEU A 18 3.09 -3.13 0.99
N GLY A 19 3.14 -1.89 1.52
CA GLY A 19 4.22 -0.95 1.26
C GLY A 19 5.59 -1.45 1.75
N TRP A 20 5.63 -2.11 2.92
CA TRP A 20 6.83 -2.76 3.43
C TRP A 20 7.30 -3.91 2.53
N LEU A 21 6.38 -4.79 2.11
CA LEU A 21 6.69 -5.90 1.22
C LEU A 21 7.21 -5.43 -0.14
N MET A 22 6.62 -4.35 -0.68
CA MET A 22 7.13 -3.70 -1.89
C MET A 22 8.55 -3.16 -1.69
N PHE A 23 8.91 -2.68 -0.50
CA PHE A 23 10.27 -2.23 -0.23
C PHE A 23 11.27 -3.40 -0.04
N ALA A 24 10.90 -4.38 0.78
CA ALA A 24 11.79 -5.43 1.27
C ALA A 24 11.98 -6.61 0.30
N SER A 25 10.96 -6.97 -0.49
CA SER A 25 10.98 -8.19 -1.30
C SER A 25 10.94 -7.91 -2.80
N VAL A 26 12.06 -8.21 -3.47
CA VAL A 26 12.15 -8.18 -4.94
C VAL A 26 11.15 -9.15 -5.57
N LYS A 27 10.97 -10.33 -4.97
CA LYS A 27 10.02 -11.35 -5.47
C LYS A 27 8.57 -10.85 -5.40
N PHE A 28 8.21 -10.17 -4.30
CA PHE A 28 6.87 -9.61 -4.15
C PHE A 28 6.62 -8.49 -5.16
N ARG A 29 7.61 -7.61 -5.38
CA ARG A 29 7.53 -6.59 -6.43
C ARG A 29 7.33 -7.20 -7.82
N ALA A 30 8.17 -8.18 -8.19
CA ALA A 30 8.05 -8.87 -9.47
C ALA A 30 6.67 -9.52 -9.65
N TRP A 31 6.12 -10.12 -8.59
CA TRP A 31 4.77 -10.68 -8.60
C TRP A 31 3.69 -9.61 -8.76
N THR A 32 3.76 -8.49 -8.04
CA THR A 32 2.81 -7.37 -8.22
C THR A 32 2.89 -6.75 -9.62
N MET A 33 4.06 -6.77 -10.24
CA MET A 33 4.29 -6.30 -11.60
C MET A 33 3.93 -7.31 -12.68
N SER A 34 3.72 -8.59 -12.36
CA SER A 34 3.30 -9.62 -13.31
C SER A 34 1.79 -9.84 -13.35
N TYR A 35 1.04 -9.27 -12.41
CA TYR A 35 -0.41 -9.44 -12.28
C TYR A 35 -1.21 -8.15 -12.48
N GLY A 36 -2.39 -8.28 -13.11
CA GLY A 36 -3.40 -7.22 -13.21
C GLY A 36 -2.89 -5.91 -13.81
N ARG A 37 -3.20 -4.78 -13.14
CA ARG A 37 -2.75 -3.45 -13.59
C ARG A 37 -1.23 -3.27 -13.49
N GLY A 38 -0.56 -4.00 -12.59
CA GLY A 38 0.90 -3.96 -12.47
C GLY A 38 1.60 -4.40 -13.75
N ALA A 39 1.09 -5.43 -14.42
CA ALA A 39 1.59 -5.88 -15.73
C ALA A 39 1.44 -4.83 -16.83
N MET A 40 0.38 -4.02 -16.78
CA MET A 40 0.19 -2.90 -17.70
C MET A 40 1.23 -1.80 -17.47
N TRP A 41 1.49 -1.43 -16.21
CA TRP A 41 2.53 -0.45 -15.86
C TRP A 41 3.93 -0.95 -16.25
N THR A 42 4.22 -2.23 -16.08
CA THR A 42 5.47 -2.86 -16.52
C THR A 42 5.65 -2.77 -18.04
N LYS A 43 4.59 -3.00 -18.82
CA LYS A 43 4.62 -2.85 -20.28
C LYS A 43 4.79 -1.40 -20.74
N LEU A 44 4.24 -0.43 -19.99
CA LEU A 44 4.31 1.00 -20.33
C LEU A 44 5.66 1.64 -19.98
N LEU A 45 6.23 1.32 -18.81
CA LEU A 45 7.44 1.95 -18.28
C LEU A 45 8.71 1.16 -18.56
N GLY A 46 8.58 -0.15 -18.83
CA GLY A 46 9.69 -1.11 -18.86
C GLY A 46 10.06 -1.60 -17.45
N GLU A 47 10.53 -2.85 -17.36
CA GLU A 47 10.73 -3.56 -16.09
C GLU A 47 11.58 -2.79 -15.07
N ARG A 48 12.71 -2.21 -15.49
CA ARG A 48 13.60 -1.46 -14.59
C ARG A 48 12.94 -0.21 -13.99
N ARG A 49 12.16 0.53 -14.78
CA ARG A 49 11.51 1.77 -14.32
C ARG A 49 10.27 1.45 -13.49
N ALA A 50 9.55 0.37 -13.83
CA ALA A 50 8.45 -0.14 -13.04
C ALA A 50 8.92 -0.59 -11.66
N ASP A 51 10.02 -1.36 -11.55
CA ASP A 51 10.56 -1.79 -10.25
C ASP A 51 10.97 -0.62 -9.36
N TRP A 52 11.63 0.38 -9.96
CA TRP A 52 11.99 1.60 -9.27
C TRP A 52 10.75 2.36 -8.76
N ALA A 53 9.73 2.55 -9.61
CA ALA A 53 8.49 3.23 -9.22
C ALA A 53 7.72 2.47 -8.13
N THR A 54 7.64 1.15 -8.24
CA THR A 54 6.99 0.29 -7.23
C THR A 54 7.68 0.40 -5.88
N ARG A 55 9.02 0.48 -5.86
CA ARG A 55 9.81 0.57 -4.64
C ARG A 55 9.84 1.96 -4.01
N PHE A 56 10.01 3.02 -4.82
CA PHE A 56 10.29 4.37 -4.32
C PHE A 56 9.09 5.32 -4.36
N ILE A 57 8.03 4.97 -5.10
CA ILE A 57 6.81 5.78 -5.17
C ILE A 57 5.68 5.01 -4.47
N PHE A 58 5.30 3.85 -4.99
CA PHE A 58 4.15 3.10 -4.47
C PHE A 58 4.36 2.58 -3.04
N GLY A 59 5.53 2.01 -2.74
CA GLY A 59 5.86 1.54 -1.40
C GLY A 59 5.70 2.62 -0.33
N PRO A 60 6.39 3.77 -0.45
CA PRO A 60 6.25 4.90 0.48
C PRO A 60 4.83 5.47 0.54
N VAL A 61 4.13 5.57 -0.60
CA VAL A 61 2.74 6.02 -0.62
C VAL A 61 1.84 5.08 0.18
N CYS A 62 1.95 3.76 0.00
CA CYS A 62 1.21 2.78 0.79
C CYS A 62 1.54 2.85 2.28
N LEU A 63 2.81 3.03 2.64
CA LEU A 63 3.24 3.19 4.03
C LEU A 63 2.64 4.45 4.68
N ILE A 64 2.76 5.61 4.02
CA ILE A 64 2.26 6.89 4.54
C ILE A 64 0.74 6.86 4.63
N PHE A 65 0.07 6.38 3.59
CA PHE A 65 -1.40 6.33 3.56
C PHE A 65 -1.96 5.36 4.60
N GLY A 66 -1.34 4.18 4.75
CA GLY A 66 -1.71 3.23 5.79
C GLY A 66 -1.46 3.77 7.20
N ALA A 67 -0.33 4.45 7.42
CA ALA A 67 -0.05 5.10 8.70
C ALA A 67 -1.07 6.20 9.02
N LEU A 68 -1.43 7.04 8.04
CA LEU A 68 -2.46 8.06 8.19
C LEU A 68 -3.82 7.43 8.54
N MET A 69 -4.22 6.37 7.85
CA MET A 69 -5.47 5.65 8.15
C MET A 69 -5.48 5.12 9.59
N VAL A 70 -4.39 4.52 10.06
CA VAL A 70 -4.28 4.00 11.42
C VAL A 70 -4.33 5.14 12.44
N VAL A 71 -3.55 6.22 12.25
CA VAL A 71 -3.50 7.36 13.16
C VAL A 71 -4.85 8.06 13.23
N VAL A 72 -5.47 8.38 12.09
CA VAL A 72 -6.78 9.04 12.05
C VAL A 72 -7.87 8.17 12.66
N SER A 73 -7.82 6.85 12.48
CA SER A 73 -8.85 5.95 13.01
C SER A 73 -8.66 5.61 14.50
N ALA A 74 -7.40 5.64 14.98
CA ALA A 74 -7.05 5.40 16.37
C ALA A 74 -7.25 6.63 17.26
N PHE A 75 -6.99 7.84 16.74
CA PHE A 75 -7.06 9.10 17.48
C PHE A 75 -8.22 10.00 17.06
N GLY A 76 -8.83 9.76 15.90
CA GLY A 76 -10.07 10.41 15.49
C GLY A 76 -11.26 9.82 16.24
N GLY A 77 -12.21 10.69 16.60
CA GLY A 77 -13.49 10.27 17.16
C GLY A 77 -14.22 9.23 16.29
N PRO A 78 -15.33 8.65 16.77
CA PRO A 78 -16.03 7.61 16.02
C PRO A 78 -16.39 8.11 14.62
N ILE A 79 -15.93 7.39 13.58
CA ILE A 79 -16.34 7.64 12.20
C ILE A 79 -17.82 7.33 12.14
N ARG A 80 -18.65 8.38 12.08
CA ARG A 80 -20.09 8.25 11.88
C ARG A 80 -20.31 7.91 10.41
N ALA A 81 -20.89 6.74 10.18
CA ALA A 81 -21.36 6.31 8.87
C ALA A 81 -22.45 7.27 8.35
#